data_AF-A0A1Z9H5C9-F1
#
_entry.id   AF-A0A1Z9H5C9-F1
#
_cell.length_a   1.000
_cell.length_b   1.000
_cell.length_c   1.000
_cell.angle_alpha   90.00
_cell.angle_beta   90.00
_cell.angle_gamma   90.00
#
_symmetry.space_group_name_H-M   'P 1'
#
loop_
_entity.id
_entity.type
_entity.pdbx_description
1 polymer ?
#
loop_
_entity_poly.entity_id
_entity_poly.type
_entity_poly.pdbx_seq_one_letter_code
_entity_poly.pdbx_strand_id
1 'polypeptide(L)'
;MDIATVIGLIGAFVLIVMAMGDPSVFIDVPSVLIVIGGTIATVLNTTTIPGLIGAIKVFLKSILNSTESPEKVIEQLVELGTIAKKDGMIALEGQDIKNPFMARGVRMLVDGTDPLLIKQSLETEMDQIKTRHQNGNNLIGNAQDLAPAMGMI
;
A
#
# COMPACT_ATOMS: atom_id res chain seq x y z
N MET A 1 4.53 8.79 -6.40
CA MET A 1 5.52 7.78 -6.82
C MET A 1 6.82 8.12 -6.12
N ASP A 2 7.32 7.22 -5.29
CA ASP A 2 8.62 7.41 -4.65
C ASP A 2 9.73 7.15 -5.69
N ILE A 3 10.38 8.23 -6.12
CA ILE A 3 11.46 8.21 -7.11
C ILE A 3 12.63 7.37 -6.59
N ALA A 4 12.88 7.36 -5.27
CA ALA A 4 13.97 6.60 -4.68
C ALA A 4 13.77 5.09 -4.84
N THR A 5 12.55 4.59 -4.55
CA THR A 5 12.19 3.18 -4.76
C THR A 5 12.38 2.74 -6.22
N VAL A 6 11.96 3.57 -7.18
CA VAL A 6 12.07 3.23 -8.61
C VAL A 6 13.52 3.25 -9.09
N ILE A 7 14.29 4.28 -8.73
CA ILE A 7 15.70 4.39 -9.09
C ILE A 7 16.51 3.26 -8.44
N GLY A 8 16.23 2.93 -7.18
CA GLY A 8 16.90 1.83 -6.47
C GLY A 8 16.66 0.48 -7.16
N LEU A 9 15.41 0.18 -7.52
CA LEU A 9 15.07 -1.06 -8.21
C LEU A 9 15.73 -1.16 -9.59
N ILE A 10 15.59 -0.12 -10.42
CA ILE A 10 16.18 -0.10 -11.77
C ILE A 10 17.71 -0.16 -11.69
N GLY A 11 18.31 0.61 -10.77
CA GLY A 11 19.75 0.62 -10.56
C GLY A 11 20.30 -0.76 -10.21
N ALA A 12 19.62 -1.50 -9.33
CA ALA A 12 20.02 -2.87 -8.99
C ALA A 12 20.01 -3.80 -10.21
N PHE A 13 18.93 -3.79 -11.01
CA PHE A 13 18.85 -4.61 -12.22
C PHE A 13 19.91 -4.26 -13.26
N VAL A 14 20.17 -2.96 -13.47
CA VAL A 14 21.20 -2.51 -14.43
C VAL A 14 22.59 -2.99 -14.02
N LEU A 15 22.94 -2.87 -12.74
CA LEU A 15 24.23 -3.35 -12.23
C LEU A 15 24.39 -4.86 -12.40
N ILE A 16 23.33 -5.63 -12.14
CA ILE A 16 23.33 -7.08 -12.33
C ILE A 16 23.54 -7.43 -13.80
N VAL A 17 22.78 -6.83 -14.72
CA VAL A 17 22.89 -7.12 -16.17
C VAL A 17 24.25 -6.72 -16.72
N MET A 18 24.82 -5.57 -16.29
CA MET A 18 26.16 -5.16 -16.70
C MET A 18 27.25 -6.15 -16.21
N ALA A 19 27.04 -6.79 -15.06
CA ALA A 19 27.96 -7.79 -14.53
C ALA A 19 27.83 -9.18 -15.18
N MET A 20 26.67 -9.52 -15.74
CA MET A 20 26.36 -10.87 -16.25
C MET A 20 27.09 -11.24 -17.55
N GLY A 21 27.65 -10.29 -18.29
CA GLY A 21 28.28 -10.58 -19.59
C GLY A 21 27.25 -11.04 -20.62
N ASP A 22 27.06 -12.36 -20.78
CA ASP A 22 26.02 -12.95 -21.64
C ASP A 22 24.77 -13.35 -20.80
N PRO A 23 23.64 -12.64 -20.92
CA PRO A 23 22.43 -12.93 -20.15
C PRO A 23 21.76 -14.26 -20.51
N SER A 24 22.01 -14.79 -21.72
CA SER A 24 21.33 -16.01 -22.20
C SER A 24 21.68 -17.25 -21.38
N VAL A 25 22.88 -17.26 -20.80
CA VAL A 25 23.40 -18.37 -19.99
C VAL A 25 22.67 -18.49 -18.64
N PHE A 26 22.02 -17.42 -18.18
CA PHE A 26 21.34 -17.36 -16.88
C PHE A 26 19.84 -17.67 -16.96
N ILE A 27 19.30 -17.89 -18.16
CA ILE A 27 17.87 -18.19 -18.35
C ILE A 27 17.71 -19.70 -18.55
N ASP A 28 17.35 -20.39 -17.47
CA ASP A 28 17.02 -21.81 -17.47
C ASP A 28 15.55 -22.01 -17.05
N VAL A 29 14.74 -22.57 -17.97
CA VAL A 29 13.29 -22.72 -17.78
C VAL A 29 12.95 -23.62 -16.58
N PRO A 30 13.58 -24.80 -16.39
CA PRO A 30 13.44 -25.60 -15.17
C PRO A 30 13.74 -24.82 -13.88
N SER A 31 14.86 -24.09 -13.83
CA SER A 31 15.23 -23.29 -12.65
C SER A 31 14.17 -22.23 -12.32
N VAL A 32 13.62 -21.56 -13.33
CA VAL A 32 12.54 -20.59 -13.14
C VAL A 32 11.27 -21.26 -12.59
N LEU A 33 10.92 -22.46 -13.08
CA LEU A 33 9.76 -23.20 -12.59
C LEU A 33 9.93 -23.63 -11.13
N ILE A 34 11.11 -24.10 -10.73
CA ILE A 34 11.39 -24.53 -9.35
C ILE A 34 11.33 -23.32 -8.42
N VAL A 35 12.03 -22.23 -8.74
CA VAL A 35 12.08 -21.06 -7.87
C VAL A 35 10.75 -20.31 -7.86
N ILE A 36 10.27 -19.83 -9.01
CA ILE A 36 9.04 -19.02 -9.04
C ILE A 36 7.82 -19.88 -8.75
N GLY A 37 7.70 -21.04 -9.40
CA GLY A 37 6.56 -21.93 -9.21
C GLY A 37 6.53 -22.54 -7.81
N GLY A 38 7.68 -23.01 -7.31
CA GLY A 38 7.81 -23.54 -5.95
C GLY A 38 7.51 -22.50 -4.88
N THR A 39 8.07 -21.29 -5.00
CA THR A 39 7.78 -20.22 -4.03
C THR A 39 6.30 -19.84 -4.03
N ILE A 40 5.66 -19.67 -5.20
CA ILE A 40 4.23 -19.35 -5.25
C ILE A 40 3.39 -20.47 -4.62
N ALA A 41 3.70 -21.73 -4.93
CA ALA A 41 3.00 -22.88 -4.36
C ALA A 41 3.14 -22.96 -2.83
N THR A 42 4.35 -22.73 -2.30
CA THR A 42 4.60 -22.75 -0.86
C THR A 42 4.01 -21.53 -0.15
N VAL A 43 4.04 -20.34 -0.77
CA VAL A 43 3.36 -19.16 -0.23
C VAL A 43 1.85 -19.40 -0.18
N LEU A 44 1.25 -19.99 -1.22
CA LEU A 44 -0.17 -20.37 -1.24
C LEU A 44 -0.53 -21.42 -0.17
N ASN A 45 0.42 -22.25 0.26
CA ASN A 45 0.17 -23.15 1.40
C ASN A 45 0.01 -22.37 2.72
N THR A 46 0.57 -21.17 2.82
CA THR A 46 0.52 -20.34 4.03
C THR A 46 -0.56 -19.26 4.01
N THR A 47 -1.23 -19.05 2.86
CA THR A 47 -2.19 -17.95 2.68
C THR A 47 -3.37 -18.33 1.77
N THR A 48 -4.39 -17.47 1.73
CA THR A 48 -5.51 -17.63 0.82
C THR A 48 -5.26 -16.88 -0.49
N ILE A 49 -5.91 -17.30 -1.59
CA ILE A 49 -5.82 -16.60 -2.89
C ILE A 49 -6.15 -15.10 -2.77
N PRO A 50 -7.21 -14.68 -2.05
CA PRO A 50 -7.48 -13.26 -1.82
C PRO A 50 -6.36 -12.54 -1.06
N GLY A 51 -5.70 -13.23 -0.12
CA GLY A 51 -4.56 -12.71 0.62
C GLY A 51 -3.35 -12.44 -0.27
N LEU A 52 -3.01 -13.38 -1.16
CA LEU A 52 -1.93 -13.23 -2.14
C LEU A 52 -2.19 -12.06 -3.10
N ILE A 53 -3.41 -11.97 -3.66
CA ILE A 53 -3.80 -10.85 -4.52
C ILE A 53 -3.74 -9.52 -3.75
N GLY A 54 -4.16 -9.52 -2.49
CA GLY A 54 -4.06 -8.38 -1.59
C GLY A 54 -2.62 -7.92 -1.38
N ALA A 55 -1.68 -8.85 -1.16
CA ALA A 55 -0.26 -8.56 -1.00
C ALA A 55 0.34 -7.92 -2.27
N ILE A 56 0.03 -8.46 -3.45
CA ILE A 56 0.46 -7.87 -4.73
C ILE A 56 -0.09 -6.45 -4.89
N LYS A 57 -1.36 -6.22 -4.55
CA LYS A 57 -1.96 -4.87 -4.58
C LYS A 57 -1.26 -3.91 -3.61
N VAL A 58 -0.89 -4.37 -2.42
CA VAL A 58 -0.14 -3.57 -1.44
C VAL A 58 1.24 -3.19 -1.98
N PHE A 59 1.96 -4.15 -2.56
CA PHE A 59 3.26 -3.92 -3.19
C PHE A 59 3.18 -2.87 -4.32
N LEU A 60 2.25 -3.06 -5.26
CA LEU A 60 2.04 -2.12 -6.37
C LEU A 60 1.64 -0.73 -5.87
N LYS A 61 0.79 -0.66 -4.82
CA LYS A 61 0.41 0.62 -4.21
C LYS A 61 1.61 1.30 -3.55
N SER A 62 2.56 0.56 -2.98
CA SER A 62 3.80 1.14 -2.42
C SER A 62 4.63 1.86 -3.49
N ILE A 63 4.73 1.29 -4.69
CA ILE A 63 5.51 1.88 -5.80
C ILE A 63 4.75 3.04 -6.43
N LEU A 64 3.45 2.84 -6.74
CA LEU A 64 2.66 3.77 -7.55
C LEU A 64 2.12 4.95 -6.75
N ASN A 65 1.84 4.77 -5.46
CA ASN A 65 1.12 5.80 -4.72
C ASN A 65 2.00 7.04 -4.49
N SER A 66 1.37 8.20 -4.59
CA SER A 66 1.95 9.45 -4.10
C SER A 66 1.25 9.74 -2.79
N THR A 67 2.00 9.73 -1.69
CA THR A 67 1.48 10.23 -0.42
C THR A 67 1.05 11.68 -0.63
N GLU A 68 -0.14 12.05 -0.15
CA GLU A 68 -0.53 13.47 -0.09
C GLU A 68 0.49 14.20 0.79
N SER A 69 0.94 15.36 0.33
CA SER A 69 1.85 16.21 1.11
C SER A 69 1.13 16.64 2.40
N PRO A 70 1.72 16.39 3.59
CA PRO A 70 1.12 16.77 4.86
C PRO A 70 0.68 18.24 4.92
N GLU A 71 1.42 19.12 4.26
CA GLU A 71 1.14 20.56 4.18
C GLU A 71 -0.23 20.83 3.55
N LYS A 72 -0.54 20.18 2.42
CA LYS A 72 -1.85 20.33 1.74
C LYS A 72 -3.00 19.77 2.58
N VAL A 73 -2.75 18.69 3.32
CA VAL A 73 -3.76 18.10 4.22
C VAL A 73 -4.06 19.07 5.37
N ILE A 74 -3.04 19.71 5.94
CA ILE A 74 -3.19 20.73 6.99
C ILE A 74 -3.95 21.94 6.45
N GLU A 75 -3.57 22.47 5.29
CA GLU A 75 -4.27 23.60 4.65
C GLU A 75 -5.75 23.29 4.45
N GLN A 76 -6.06 22.11 3.90
CA GLN A 76 -7.44 21.66 3.70
C GLN A 76 -8.21 21.52 5.02
N LEU A 77 -7.59 20.99 6.08
CA LEU A 77 -8.22 20.89 7.40
C LEU A 77 -8.51 22.26 8.01
N VAL A 78 -7.62 23.24 7.85
CA VAL A 78 -7.81 24.62 8.32
C VAL A 78 -8.93 25.31 7.54
N GLU A 79 -9.00 25.10 6.23
CA GLU A 79 -10.07 25.63 5.38
C GLU A 79 -11.44 25.07 5.80
N LEU A 80 -11.55 23.75 5.94
CA LEU A 80 -12.76 23.07 6.42
C LEU A 80 -13.15 23.56 7.83
N GLY A 81 -12.19 23.72 8.74
CA GLY A 81 -12.45 24.25 10.08
C GLY A 81 -12.95 25.71 10.06
N THR A 82 -12.46 26.52 9.12
CA THR A 82 -12.89 27.91 8.94
C THR A 82 -14.34 27.99 8.43
N ILE A 83 -14.70 27.14 7.47
CA ILE A 83 -16.06 27.02 6.94
C ILE A 83 -17.01 26.55 8.04
N ALA A 84 -16.65 25.49 8.76
CA ALA A 84 -17.46 24.96 9.87
C ALA A 84 -17.73 26.01 10.95
N LYS A 85 -16.77 26.90 11.23
CA LYS A 85 -16.92 27.97 12.23
C LYS A 85 -17.80 29.13 11.75
N LYS A 86 -17.77 29.46 10.45
CA LYS A 86 -18.53 30.59 9.89
C LYS A 86 -19.96 30.21 9.52
N ASP A 87 -20.10 29.08 8.81
CA ASP A 87 -21.32 28.69 8.12
C ASP A 87 -21.98 27.44 8.76
N GLY A 88 -21.34 26.86 9.77
CA GLY A 88 -21.82 25.66 10.47
C GLY A 88 -21.41 24.36 9.79
N MET A 89 -21.77 23.22 10.39
CA MET A 89 -21.31 21.90 9.94
C MET A 89 -21.91 21.47 8.60
N ILE A 90 -23.15 21.87 8.33
CA ILE A 90 -23.88 21.51 7.10
C ILE A 90 -23.21 22.10 5.86
N ALA A 91 -22.53 23.26 6.00
CA ALA A 91 -21.78 23.88 4.91
C ALA A 91 -20.62 23.01 4.39
N LEU A 92 -20.21 21.99 5.14
CA LEU A 92 -19.17 21.05 4.73
C LEU A 92 -19.64 20.03 3.68
N GLU A 93 -20.95 19.82 3.47
CA GLU A 93 -21.46 18.93 2.41
C GLU A 93 -21.10 19.42 1.00
N GLY A 94 -21.01 20.74 0.82
CA GLY A 94 -20.71 21.36 -0.46
C GLY A 94 -19.23 21.35 -0.85
N GLN A 95 -18.35 20.82 -0.01
CA GLN A 95 -16.90 20.84 -0.22
C GLN A 95 -16.42 19.56 -0.92
N ASP A 96 -15.64 19.74 -1.99
CA ASP A 96 -15.03 18.61 -2.72
C ASP A 96 -13.78 18.11 -1.99
N ILE A 97 -13.95 17.02 -1.24
CA ILE A 97 -12.87 16.39 -0.47
C ILE A 97 -12.33 15.19 -1.25
N LYS A 98 -11.15 15.37 -1.87
CA LYS A 98 -10.48 14.34 -2.68
C LYS A 98 -10.06 13.11 -1.86
N ASN A 99 -9.67 13.30 -0.61
CA ASN A 99 -9.23 12.22 0.26
C ASN A 99 -10.45 11.46 0.83
N PRO A 100 -10.65 10.17 0.47
CA PRO A 100 -11.84 9.42 0.87
C PRO A 100 -11.93 9.18 2.39
N PHE A 101 -10.79 9.12 3.09
CA PHE A 101 -10.75 8.98 4.56
C PHE A 101 -11.25 10.26 5.23
N MET A 102 -10.77 11.42 4.76
CA MET A 102 -11.22 12.72 5.27
C MET A 102 -12.69 12.98 4.94
N ALA A 103 -13.12 12.66 3.71
CA ALA A 103 -14.50 12.83 3.27
C ALA A 103 -15.49 12.03 4.14
N ARG A 104 -15.11 10.82 4.57
CA ARG A 104 -15.93 10.01 5.48
C ARG A 104 -16.08 10.66 6.85
N GLY A 105 -14.98 11.14 7.45
CA GLY A 105 -15.03 11.84 8.73
C GLY A 105 -15.91 13.09 8.68
N VAL A 106 -15.80 13.87 7.61
CA VAL A 106 -16.65 15.06 7.40
C VAL A 106 -18.12 14.71 7.24
N ARG A 107 -18.46 13.63 6.52
CA ARG A 107 -19.86 13.17 6.41
C ARG A 107 -20.46 12.78 7.75
N MET A 108 -19.73 11.99 8.56
CA MET A 108 -20.21 11.60 9.90
C MET A 108 -20.43 12.81 10.81
N LEU A 109 -19.60 13.85 10.65
CA LEU A 109 -19.74 15.11 11.36
C LEU A 109 -20.98 15.90 10.91
N VAL A 110 -21.28 15.95 9.61
CA VAL A 110 -22.50 16.57 9.08
C VAL A 110 -23.75 15.82 9.58
N ASP A 111 -23.69 14.49 9.62
CA ASP A 111 -24.78 13.63 10.11
C ASP A 111 -25.05 13.80 11.63
N GLY A 112 -24.25 14.63 12.33
CA GLY A 112 -24.42 14.91 13.75
C GLY A 112 -23.99 13.77 14.66
N THR A 113 -23.08 12.90 14.19
CA THR A 113 -22.56 11.79 14.99
C THR A 113 -21.73 12.33 16.16
N ASP A 114 -21.77 11.64 17.31
CA ASP A 114 -20.98 12.01 18.49
C ASP A 114 -19.47 12.01 18.17
N PRO A 115 -18.71 13.06 18.56
CA PRO A 115 -17.27 13.16 18.25
C PRO A 115 -16.43 11.96 18.73
N LEU A 116 -16.79 11.33 19.86
CA LEU A 116 -16.09 10.15 20.37
C LEU A 116 -16.30 8.95 19.45
N LEU A 117 -17.52 8.78 18.94
CA LEU A 117 -17.86 7.67 18.04
C LEU A 117 -17.21 7.86 16.66
N ILE A 118 -17.14 9.09 16.17
CA ILE A 118 -16.41 9.43 14.94
C ILE A 118 -14.92 9.07 15.10
N LYS A 119 -14.31 9.52 16.20
CA LYS A 119 -12.91 9.23 16.49
C LYS A 119 -12.66 7.72 16.54
N GLN A 120 -13.47 6.99 17.31
CA GLN A 120 -13.33 5.53 17.43
C GLN A 120 -13.50 4.82 16.08
N SER A 121 -14.44 5.27 15.25
CA SER A 121 -14.67 4.71 13.91
C SER A 121 -13.47 4.93 13.00
N LEU A 122 -12.94 6.16 12.95
CA LEU A 122 -11.76 6.50 12.14
C LEU A 122 -10.49 5.80 12.63
N GLU A 123 -10.31 5.66 13.94
CA GLU A 123 -9.21 4.88 14.54
C GLU A 123 -9.31 3.40 14.15
N THR A 124 -10.50 2.81 14.24
CA THR A 124 -10.74 1.42 13.82
C THR A 124 -10.44 1.22 12.33
N GLU A 125 -10.85 2.15 11.48
CA GLU A 125 -10.56 2.11 10.04
C GLU A 125 -9.05 2.21 9.76
N MET A 126 -8.36 3.11 10.45
CA MET A 126 -6.90 3.24 10.37
C MET A 126 -6.19 1.94 10.77
N ASP A 127 -6.63 1.30 11.86
CA ASP A 127 -6.08 0.02 12.33
C ASP A 127 -6.34 -1.12 11.33
N GLN A 128 -7.51 -1.15 10.69
CA GLN A 128 -7.81 -2.12 9.63
C GLN A 128 -6.94 -1.90 8.39
N ILE A 129 -6.74 -0.64 7.99
CA ILE A 129 -5.83 -0.29 6.89
C ILE A 129 -4.41 -0.74 7.23
N LYS A 130 -3.92 -0.45 8.43
CA LYS A 130 -2.59 -0.84 8.90
C LYS A 130 -2.42 -2.36 8.93
N THR A 131 -3.39 -3.07 9.49
CA THR A 131 -3.39 -4.54 9.55
C THR A 131 -3.34 -5.15 8.15
N ARG A 132 -4.13 -4.63 7.20
CA ARG A 132 -4.10 -5.07 5.80
C ARG A 132 -2.74 -4.86 5.14
N HIS A 133 -2.11 -3.71 5.38
CA HIS A 133 -0.77 -3.42 4.87
C HIS A 133 0.30 -4.30 5.52
N GLN A 134 0.22 -4.54 6.83
CA GLN A 134 1.11 -5.44 7.56
C GLN A 134 0.99 -6.89 7.07
N ASN A 135 -0.23 -7.38 6.87
CA ASN A 135 -0.46 -8.72 6.32
C ASN A 135 0.13 -8.86 4.92
N GLY A 136 -0.06 -7.85 4.06
CA GLY A 136 0.56 -7.82 2.73
C GLY A 136 2.09 -7.84 2.81
N ASN A 137 2.67 -7.05 3.71
CA ASN A 137 4.12 -7.00 3.91
C ASN A 137 4.69 -8.33 4.43
N ASN A 138 4.02 -8.95 5.41
CA ASN A 138 4.43 -10.24 5.97
C ASN A 138 4.40 -11.34 4.91
N LEU A 139 3.38 -11.35 4.04
CA LEU A 139 3.32 -12.32 2.93
C LEU A 139 4.46 -12.13 1.91
N ILE A 140 4.84 -10.89 1.63
CA ILE A 140 6.00 -10.60 0.77
C ILE A 140 7.30 -11.03 1.46
N GLY A 141 7.42 -10.80 2.78
CA GLY A 141 8.56 -11.28 3.58
C GLY A 141 8.69 -12.80 3.54
N ASN A 142 7.57 -13.52 3.69
CA ASN A 142 7.58 -14.99 3.55
C ASN A 142 8.05 -15.43 2.15
N ALA A 143 7.60 -14.74 1.09
CA ALA A 143 8.06 -15.03 -0.27
C ALA A 143 9.56 -14.72 -0.45
N GLN A 144 10.06 -13.64 0.17
CA GLN A 144 11.47 -13.28 0.20
C GLN A 144 12.33 -14.35 0.86
N ASP A 145 11.86 -14.96 1.95
CA ASP A 145 12.62 -16.01 2.65
C ASP A 145 12.55 -17.36 1.91
N LEU A 146 11.42 -17.66 1.26
CA LEU A 146 11.20 -18.92 0.55
C LEU A 146 11.87 -18.98 -0.83
N ALA A 147 12.03 -17.84 -1.52
CA ALA A 147 12.63 -17.82 -2.87
C ALA A 147 14.09 -18.30 -2.90
N PRO A 148 15.00 -17.83 -2.01
CA PRO A 148 16.36 -18.36 -1.92
C PRO A 148 16.38 -19.83 -1.50
N ALA A 149 15.48 -20.24 -0.61
CA ALA A 149 15.38 -21.64 -0.18
C ALA A 149 15.02 -22.57 -1.35
N MET A 150 14.09 -22.16 -2.21
CA MET A 150 13.76 -22.89 -3.44
C MET A 150 14.91 -22.90 -4.45
N GLY A 151 15.71 -21.84 -4.50
CA GLY A 151 16.89 -21.78 -5.38
C GLY A 151 18.08 -22.63 -4.92
N MET A 152 18.08 -23.09 -3.67
CA MET A 152 19.08 -24.05 -3.16
C MET A 152 18.71 -25.52 -3.48
N ILE A 153 17.46 -25.78 -3.87
CA ILE A 153 16.93 -27.12 -4.22
C ILE A 153 17.13 -27.35 -5.73
#